data_AF-A0A7S0AT11-F1
#
_entry.id   AF-A0A7S0AT11-F1
#
_cell.length_a   1.000
_cell.length_b   1.000
_cell.length_c   1.000
_cell.angle_alpha   90.00
_cell.angle_beta   90.00
_cell.angle_gamma   90.00
#
_symmetry.space_group_name_H-M   'P 1'
#
loop_
_entity.id
_entity.type
_entity.pdbx_description
1 polymer ?
#
loop_
_entity_poly.entity_id
_entity_poly.type
_entity_poly.pdbx_seq_one_letter_code
_entity_poly.pdbx_strand_id
1 'polypeptide(L)'
;KSGDSAAGVKTEVLLTTLERLYEKYEDKDMRPSKVSYTASINSWAKSKSFEKARKARETLDRMIEAYKNGNGEAKPNVNAFTAVINACAFTQGDILEKKDALQIATNTYKELYSSDYGEPNQFTFATFLRVCANIIPPGEQRVSSMKSVLQQAANQGKVDDLVLKVLQNSLSTDDLKSILPCPVTNNMLTRKDLPAEWTCNLDAGRRKGRQGNRIKRKY
;
A
#
# COMPACT_ATOMS: atom_id res chain seq x y z
N LYS A 1 17.87 5.94 8.93
CA LYS A 1 16.43 5.65 9.11
C LYS A 1 15.95 6.30 10.41
N SER A 2 15.42 7.52 10.37
CA SER A 2 14.81 8.18 11.53
C SER A 2 13.33 7.81 11.61
N GLY A 3 13.02 6.74 12.34
CA GLY A 3 11.65 6.38 12.71
C GLY A 3 11.26 7.10 13.99
N ASP A 4 11.17 8.42 13.93
CA ASP A 4 10.70 9.24 15.06
C ASP A 4 9.18 9.08 15.16
N SER A 5 8.70 8.55 16.29
CA SER A 5 7.28 8.39 16.56
C SER A 5 6.51 9.72 16.48
N ALA A 6 7.21 10.85 16.69
CA ALA A 6 6.62 12.18 16.61
C ALA A 6 6.22 12.59 15.18
N ALA A 7 6.79 11.98 14.14
CA ALA A 7 6.50 12.38 12.75
C ALA A 7 5.02 12.18 12.38
N GLY A 8 4.44 11.03 12.75
CA GLY A 8 3.02 10.74 12.52
C GLY A 8 2.10 11.74 13.23
N VAL A 9 2.35 11.94 14.52
CA VAL A 9 1.59 12.88 15.35
C VAL A 9 1.66 14.31 14.80
N LYS A 10 2.87 14.79 14.46
CA LYS A 10 3.06 16.15 13.92
C LYS A 10 2.28 16.35 12.63
N THR A 11 2.35 15.41 11.68
CA THR A 11 1.60 15.55 10.42
C THR A 11 0.09 15.41 10.62
N GLU A 12 -0.35 14.59 11.58
CA GLU A 12 -1.77 14.52 11.93
C GLU A 12 -2.28 15.85 12.50
N VAL A 13 -1.54 16.47 13.43
CA VAL A 13 -1.90 17.79 13.99
C VAL A 13 -2.00 18.85 12.89
N LEU A 14 -1.05 18.86 11.93
CA LEU A 14 -1.10 19.78 10.80
C LEU A 14 -2.32 19.52 9.90
N LEU A 15 -2.62 18.25 9.60
CA LEU A 15 -3.78 17.88 8.78
C LEU A 15 -5.08 18.30 9.47
N THR A 16 -5.26 17.98 10.76
CA THR A 16 -6.43 18.37 11.54
C THR A 16 -6.54 19.89 11.64
N THR A 17 -5.43 20.61 11.70
CA THR A 17 -5.43 22.09 11.69
C THR A 17 -5.93 22.62 10.35
N LEU A 18 -5.49 22.06 9.23
CA LEU A 18 -5.99 22.43 7.89
C LEU A 18 -7.50 22.15 7.77
N GLU A 19 -7.94 20.96 8.19
CA GLU A 19 -9.37 20.60 8.21
C GLU A 19 -10.20 21.64 8.99
N ARG A 20 -9.77 21.99 10.20
CA ARG A 20 -10.44 22.97 11.05
C ARG A 20 -10.43 24.39 10.48
N LEU A 21 -9.32 24.83 9.89
CA LEU A 21 -9.22 26.16 9.29
C LEU A 21 -10.12 26.27 8.06
N TYR A 22 -10.18 25.23 7.23
CA TYR A 22 -11.10 25.16 6.11
C TYR A 22 -12.55 25.19 6.56
N GLU A 23 -12.92 24.38 7.56
CA GLU A 23 -14.30 24.35 8.10
C GLU A 23 -14.73 25.71 8.68
N LYS A 24 -13.80 26.43 9.32
CA LYS A 24 -14.13 27.71 9.97
C LYS A 24 -14.20 28.89 8.99
N TYR A 25 -13.34 28.93 7.98
CA TYR A 25 -13.16 30.11 7.13
C TYR A 25 -13.52 29.88 5.66
N GLU A 26 -13.81 28.63 5.25
CA GLU A 26 -14.02 28.21 3.86
C GLU A 26 -12.89 28.63 2.90
N ASP A 27 -11.69 28.86 3.46
CA ASP A 27 -10.51 29.27 2.71
C ASP A 27 -9.97 28.10 1.88
N LYS A 28 -10.12 28.19 0.56
CA LYS A 28 -9.70 27.14 -0.38
C LYS A 28 -8.22 26.81 -0.28
N ASP A 29 -7.36 27.77 0.10
CA ASP A 29 -5.92 27.54 0.25
C ASP A 29 -5.61 26.65 1.47
N MET A 30 -6.52 26.57 2.43
CA MET A 30 -6.43 25.70 3.61
C MET A 30 -7.12 24.35 3.40
N ARG A 31 -7.79 24.13 2.26
CA ARG A 31 -8.51 22.88 2.00
C ARG A 31 -7.52 21.71 1.89
N PRO A 32 -7.66 20.66 2.72
CA PRO A 32 -6.78 19.49 2.61
C PRO A 32 -6.91 18.81 1.24
N SER A 33 -5.78 18.53 0.61
CA SER A 33 -5.71 17.84 -0.67
C SER A 33 -5.18 16.42 -0.51
N LYS A 34 -5.15 15.67 -1.62
CA LYS A 34 -4.52 14.35 -1.71
C LYS A 34 -3.11 14.34 -1.13
N VAL A 35 -2.34 15.41 -1.35
CA VAL A 35 -0.96 15.51 -0.87
C VAL A 35 -0.92 15.56 0.65
N SER A 36 -1.76 16.37 1.28
CA SER A 36 -1.84 16.52 2.74
C SER A 36 -2.22 15.19 3.43
N TYR A 37 -3.28 14.53 2.93
CA TYR A 37 -3.69 13.22 3.45
C TYR A 37 -2.60 12.14 3.25
N THR A 38 -2.08 12.00 2.03
CA THR A 38 -1.08 10.97 1.72
C THR A 38 0.22 11.19 2.50
N ALA A 39 0.60 12.45 2.77
CA ALA A 39 1.75 12.78 3.61
C ALA A 39 1.54 12.30 5.05
N SER A 40 0.38 12.57 5.65
CA SER A 40 0.04 12.12 7.00
C SER A 40 0.02 10.59 7.11
N ILE A 41 -0.61 9.89 6.16
CA ILE A 41 -0.62 8.40 6.11
C ILE A 41 0.81 7.85 6.02
N ASN A 42 1.66 8.44 5.18
CA ASN A 42 3.06 8.00 5.04
C ASN A 42 3.88 8.23 6.32
N SER A 43 3.63 9.34 7.02
CA SER A 43 4.28 9.61 8.30
C SER A 43 3.90 8.57 9.35
N TRP A 44 2.63 8.17 9.42
CA TRP A 44 2.19 7.05 10.24
C TRP A 44 2.87 5.74 9.84
N ALA A 45 2.92 5.43 8.55
CA ALA A 45 3.53 4.20 8.06
C ALA A 45 5.03 4.07 8.43
N LYS A 46 5.73 5.20 8.52
CA LYS A 46 7.16 5.28 8.90
C LYS A 46 7.38 5.43 10.41
N SER A 47 6.35 5.73 11.18
CA SER A 47 6.46 5.90 12.62
C SER A 47 6.69 4.56 13.33
N LYS A 48 7.20 4.64 14.55
CA LYS A 48 7.28 3.52 15.50
C LYS A 48 6.20 3.60 16.58
N SER A 49 5.14 4.37 16.31
CA SER A 49 4.06 4.57 17.27
C SER A 49 3.16 3.33 17.35
N PHE A 50 2.65 3.07 18.55
CA PHE A 50 1.55 2.13 18.77
C PHE A 50 0.32 2.61 17.99
N GLU A 51 -0.47 1.68 17.47
CA GLU A 51 -1.66 1.91 16.65
C GLU A 51 -1.43 2.65 15.33
N LYS A 52 -0.18 2.73 14.84
CA LYS A 52 0.11 3.43 13.56
C LYS A 52 -0.72 2.93 12.39
N ALA A 53 -1.09 1.64 12.38
CA ALA A 53 -1.96 1.05 11.37
C ALA A 53 -3.38 1.60 11.47
N ARG A 54 -3.93 1.71 12.69
CA ARG A 54 -5.24 2.32 12.96
C ARG A 54 -5.25 3.80 12.57
N LYS A 55 -4.23 4.56 13.00
CA LYS A 55 -4.09 5.99 12.67
C LYS A 55 -3.94 6.26 11.17
N ALA A 56 -3.15 5.45 10.48
CA ALA A 56 -3.04 5.50 9.02
C ALA A 56 -4.39 5.23 8.35
N ARG A 57 -5.15 4.23 8.85
CA ARG A 57 -6.48 3.89 8.34
C ARG A 57 -7.51 5.00 8.61
N GLU A 58 -7.59 5.52 9.82
CA GLU A 58 -8.45 6.67 10.19
C GLU A 58 -8.19 7.88 9.28
N THR A 59 -6.93 8.13 8.94
CA THR A 59 -6.56 9.22 8.02
C THR A 59 -7.02 8.95 6.59
N LEU A 60 -6.98 7.70 6.12
CA LEU A 60 -7.55 7.33 4.82
C LEU A 60 -9.07 7.45 4.82
N ASP A 61 -9.75 7.06 5.90
CA ASP A 61 -11.20 7.19 6.04
C ASP A 61 -11.61 8.67 5.98
N ARG A 62 -10.88 9.57 6.66
CA ARG A 62 -11.07 11.03 6.53
C ARG A 62 -10.90 11.53 5.09
N MET A 63 -9.90 11.04 4.38
CA MET A 63 -9.66 11.38 2.97
C MET A 63 -10.84 10.94 2.07
N ILE A 64 -11.36 9.73 2.29
CA ILE A 64 -12.51 9.18 1.57
C ILE A 64 -13.76 10.01 1.85
N GLU A 65 -14.04 10.32 3.12
CA GLU A 65 -15.17 11.15 3.54
C GLU A 65 -15.09 12.55 2.93
N ALA A 66 -13.92 13.20 2.98
CA ALA A 66 -13.72 14.51 2.36
C ALA A 66 -14.03 14.47 0.86
N TYR A 67 -13.58 13.43 0.14
CA TYR A 67 -13.87 13.26 -1.28
C TYR A 67 -15.36 13.07 -1.56
N LYS A 68 -16.04 12.21 -0.79
CA LYS A 68 -17.49 11.98 -0.90
C LYS A 68 -18.30 13.25 -0.63
N ASN A 69 -17.81 14.11 0.27
CA ASN A 69 -18.40 15.42 0.58
C ASN A 69 -18.03 16.52 -0.43
N GLY A 70 -17.56 16.16 -1.63
CA GLY A 70 -17.32 17.08 -2.73
C GLY A 70 -15.91 17.70 -2.76
N ASN A 71 -14.97 17.24 -1.93
CA ASN A 71 -13.57 17.62 -2.06
C ASN A 71 -12.85 16.81 -3.14
N GLY A 72 -13.01 17.21 -4.40
CA GLY A 72 -12.34 16.56 -5.53
C GLY A 72 -10.81 16.48 -5.41
N GLU A 73 -10.18 17.41 -4.67
CA GLU A 73 -8.72 17.38 -4.45
C GLU A 73 -8.29 16.29 -3.47
N ALA A 74 -9.20 15.79 -2.64
CA ALA A 74 -8.96 14.69 -1.70
C ALA A 74 -9.22 13.32 -2.31
N LYS A 75 -9.41 13.17 -3.63
CA LYS A 75 -9.67 11.86 -4.25
C LYS A 75 -8.59 10.83 -3.85
N PRO A 76 -8.96 9.73 -3.16
CA PRO A 76 -8.04 8.66 -2.83
C PRO A 76 -7.40 8.01 -4.06
N ASN A 77 -6.24 7.41 -3.88
CA ASN A 77 -5.56 6.66 -4.93
C ASN A 77 -4.82 5.44 -4.37
N VAL A 78 -4.36 4.58 -5.28
CA VAL A 78 -3.56 3.37 -4.96
C VAL A 78 -2.41 3.64 -3.98
N ASN A 79 -1.77 4.81 -4.03
CA ASN A 79 -0.66 5.16 -3.14
C ASN A 79 -1.12 5.36 -1.68
N ALA A 80 -2.27 6.01 -1.47
CA ALA A 80 -2.83 6.21 -0.12
C ALA A 80 -3.20 4.86 0.52
N PHE A 81 -3.87 3.98 -0.23
CA PHE A 81 -4.19 2.62 0.22
C PHE A 81 -2.93 1.80 0.50
N THR A 82 -1.95 1.82 -0.41
CA THR A 82 -0.69 1.09 -0.23
C THR A 82 0.10 1.61 0.98
N ALA A 83 0.02 2.91 1.28
CA ALA A 83 0.67 3.48 2.47
C ALA A 83 0.03 2.99 3.78
N VAL A 84 -1.30 2.81 3.84
CA VAL A 84 -1.98 2.19 4.99
C VAL A 84 -1.54 0.73 5.15
N ILE A 85 -1.54 -0.07 4.08
CA ILE A 85 -1.08 -1.46 4.11
C ILE A 85 0.39 -1.54 4.57
N ASN A 86 1.22 -0.57 4.15
CA ASN A 86 2.60 -0.46 4.59
C ASN A 86 2.71 -0.15 6.08
N ALA A 87 1.82 0.68 6.64
CA ALA A 87 1.77 0.91 8.09
C ALA A 87 1.53 -0.41 8.85
N CYS A 88 0.57 -1.21 8.39
CA CYS A 88 0.28 -2.53 8.94
C CYS A 88 1.50 -3.46 8.86
N ALA A 89 2.18 -3.51 7.70
CA ALA A 89 3.32 -4.39 7.47
C ALA A 89 4.47 -4.19 8.47
N PHE A 90 4.59 -3.00 9.06
CA PHE A 90 5.63 -2.65 10.01
C PHE A 90 5.13 -2.48 11.44
N THR A 91 3.91 -2.91 11.76
CA THR A 91 3.41 -2.94 13.14
C THR A 91 4.23 -3.94 13.97
N GLN A 92 4.65 -3.52 15.17
CA GLN A 92 5.59 -4.26 16.01
C GLN A 92 5.05 -4.60 17.40
N GLY A 93 3.86 -4.16 17.81
CA GLY A 93 3.35 -4.45 19.14
C GLY A 93 2.82 -5.86 19.30
N ASP A 94 1.91 -5.99 20.27
CA ASP A 94 1.45 -7.28 20.76
C ASP A 94 0.61 -8.07 19.74
N ILE A 95 0.19 -9.26 20.15
CA ILE A 95 -0.61 -10.16 19.31
C ILE A 95 -1.93 -9.49 18.89
N LEU A 96 -2.52 -8.65 19.74
CA LEU A 96 -3.77 -7.95 19.44
C LEU A 96 -3.53 -6.86 18.40
N GLU A 97 -2.50 -6.02 18.56
CA GLU A 97 -2.16 -4.97 17.60
C GLU A 97 -1.77 -5.57 16.23
N LYS A 98 -1.05 -6.69 16.23
CA LYS A 98 -0.72 -7.43 15.01
C LYS A 98 -1.95 -8.02 14.32
N LYS A 99 -2.89 -8.58 15.10
CA LYS A 99 -4.16 -9.10 14.57
C LYS A 99 -4.99 -7.97 13.96
N ASP A 100 -5.09 -6.83 14.65
CA ASP A 100 -5.77 -5.64 14.16
C ASP A 100 -5.10 -5.12 12.87
N ALA A 101 -3.76 -5.05 12.84
CA ALA A 101 -3.02 -4.64 11.65
C ALA A 101 -3.26 -5.57 10.45
N LEU A 102 -3.35 -6.88 10.64
CA LEU A 102 -3.68 -7.83 9.57
C LEU A 102 -5.12 -7.62 9.06
N GLN A 103 -6.07 -7.38 9.96
CA GLN A 103 -7.46 -7.11 9.59
C GLN A 103 -7.58 -5.79 8.81
N ILE A 104 -6.92 -4.73 9.28
CA ILE A 104 -6.87 -3.43 8.60
C ILE A 104 -6.26 -3.58 7.21
N ALA A 105 -5.12 -4.29 7.08
CA ALA A 105 -4.49 -4.53 5.80
C ALA A 105 -5.42 -5.27 4.84
N THR A 106 -6.07 -6.34 5.30
CA THR A 106 -7.00 -7.17 4.50
C THR A 106 -8.19 -6.35 4.02
N ASN A 107 -8.82 -5.58 4.92
CA ASN A 107 -9.98 -4.74 4.57
C ASN A 107 -9.59 -3.63 3.60
N THR A 108 -8.46 -2.95 3.85
CA THR A 108 -7.95 -1.88 2.98
C THR A 108 -7.61 -2.41 1.59
N TYR A 109 -7.02 -3.60 1.50
CA TYR A 109 -6.71 -4.25 0.24
C TYR A 109 -7.98 -4.64 -0.55
N LYS A 110 -8.99 -5.21 0.13
CA LYS A 110 -10.29 -5.53 -0.49
C LYS A 110 -11.02 -4.27 -0.97
N GLU A 111 -11.00 -3.21 -0.16
CA GLU A 111 -11.63 -1.93 -0.51
C GLU A 111 -10.99 -1.29 -1.74
N LEU A 112 -9.65 -1.39 -1.89
CA LEU A 112 -8.97 -0.95 -3.10
C LEU A 112 -9.49 -1.68 -4.34
N TYR A 113 -9.76 -2.98 -4.26
CA TYR A 113 -10.36 -3.74 -5.37
C TYR A 113 -11.80 -3.35 -5.70
N SER A 114 -12.62 -3.05 -4.69
CA SER A 114 -14.04 -2.74 -4.87
C SER A 114 -14.31 -1.27 -5.19
N SER A 115 -13.31 -0.40 -5.06
CA SER A 115 -13.45 1.05 -5.25
C SER A 115 -13.04 1.51 -6.65
N ASP A 116 -13.38 2.75 -6.99
CA ASP A 116 -12.94 3.42 -8.22
C ASP A 116 -11.60 4.17 -8.05
N TYR A 117 -10.90 3.96 -6.93
CA TYR A 117 -9.65 4.67 -6.58
C TYR A 117 -8.40 4.08 -7.25
N GLY A 118 -8.57 3.02 -8.03
CA GLY A 118 -7.56 2.39 -8.87
C GLY A 118 -7.27 0.96 -8.46
N GLU A 119 -6.50 0.27 -9.29
CA GLU A 119 -6.17 -1.14 -9.07
C GLU A 119 -4.87 -1.32 -8.26
N PRO A 120 -4.76 -2.41 -7.49
CA PRO A 120 -3.48 -2.85 -6.94
C PRO A 120 -2.41 -2.94 -8.02
N ASN A 121 -1.22 -2.50 -7.67
CA ASN A 121 -0.03 -2.58 -8.52
C ASN A 121 1.05 -3.44 -7.85
N GLN A 122 2.20 -3.59 -8.52
CA GLN A 122 3.32 -4.38 -8.01
C GLN A 122 3.76 -3.97 -6.60
N PHE A 123 3.72 -2.66 -6.28
CA PHE A 123 4.05 -2.18 -4.93
C PHE A 123 2.98 -2.57 -3.91
N THR A 124 1.70 -2.57 -4.28
CA THR A 124 0.62 -3.02 -3.40
C THR A 124 0.77 -4.51 -3.07
N PHE A 125 1.02 -5.37 -4.06
CA PHE A 125 1.25 -6.81 -3.83
C PHE A 125 2.48 -7.06 -2.96
N ALA A 126 3.63 -6.45 -3.30
CA ALA A 126 4.84 -6.59 -2.51
C ALA A 126 4.64 -6.10 -1.06
N THR A 127 3.89 -5.02 -0.86
CA THR A 127 3.59 -4.51 0.49
C THR A 127 2.68 -5.48 1.25
N PHE A 128 1.66 -6.05 0.61
CA PHE A 128 0.79 -7.02 1.26
C PHE A 128 1.53 -8.34 1.60
N LEU A 129 2.46 -8.79 0.75
CA LEU A 129 3.35 -9.91 1.07
C LEU A 129 4.21 -9.63 2.31
N ARG A 130 4.66 -8.38 2.50
CA ARG A 130 5.38 -7.98 3.72
C ARG A 130 4.48 -8.00 4.95
N VAL A 131 3.18 -7.70 4.81
CA VAL A 131 2.20 -7.89 5.90
C VAL A 131 2.19 -9.37 6.30
N CYS A 132 2.06 -10.29 5.34
CA CYS A 132 2.10 -11.72 5.63
C CYS A 132 3.41 -12.15 6.30
N ALA A 133 4.55 -11.72 5.77
CA ALA A 133 5.87 -12.09 6.27
C ALA A 133 6.15 -11.60 7.70
N ASN A 134 5.69 -10.39 8.04
CA ASN A 134 6.00 -9.75 9.32
C ASN A 134 4.96 -10.04 10.41
N ILE A 135 3.69 -10.25 10.04
CA ILE A 135 2.59 -10.43 11.00
C ILE A 135 2.27 -11.91 11.24
N ILE A 136 2.11 -12.70 10.18
CA ILE A 136 1.71 -14.11 10.31
C ILE A 136 2.94 -14.91 10.72
N PRO A 137 2.95 -15.72 11.80
CA PRO A 137 4.11 -16.54 12.16
C PRO A 137 4.55 -17.51 11.04
N PRO A 138 5.83 -17.96 11.01
CA PRO A 138 6.27 -18.96 10.04
C PRO A 138 5.44 -20.25 10.13
N GLY A 139 5.08 -20.83 8.99
CA GLY A 139 4.28 -22.04 8.91
C GLY A 139 3.37 -22.04 7.68
N GLU A 140 2.59 -23.11 7.54
CA GLU A 140 1.73 -23.36 6.38
C GLU A 140 0.76 -22.20 6.10
N GLN A 141 0.18 -21.59 7.13
CA GLN A 141 -0.72 -20.45 6.99
C GLN A 141 -0.04 -19.25 6.31
N ARG A 142 1.23 -18.97 6.64
CA ARG A 142 2.00 -17.88 6.00
C ARG A 142 2.24 -18.21 4.54
N VAL A 143 2.68 -19.43 4.23
CA VAL A 143 2.93 -19.90 2.85
C VAL A 143 1.65 -19.80 2.02
N SER A 144 0.53 -20.30 2.53
CA SER A 144 -0.78 -20.25 1.88
C SER A 144 -1.24 -18.82 1.61
N SER A 145 -1.10 -17.92 2.60
CA SER A 145 -1.45 -16.50 2.45
C SER A 145 -0.59 -15.81 1.40
N MET A 146 0.74 -16.06 1.41
CA MET A 146 1.66 -15.49 0.42
C MET A 146 1.43 -16.06 -0.98
N LYS A 147 1.09 -17.36 -1.10
CA LYS A 147 0.71 -18.01 -2.36
C LYS A 147 -0.53 -17.37 -2.97
N SER A 148 -1.56 -17.12 -2.17
CA SER A 148 -2.80 -16.47 -2.65
C SER A 148 -2.52 -15.07 -3.23
N VAL A 149 -1.68 -14.28 -2.55
CA VAL A 149 -1.29 -12.93 -3.01
C VAL A 149 -0.45 -13.00 -4.28
N LEU A 150 0.48 -13.95 -4.35
CA LEU A 150 1.28 -14.21 -5.55
C LEU A 150 0.40 -14.60 -6.75
N GLN A 151 -0.57 -15.49 -6.56
CA GLN A 151 -1.50 -15.89 -7.60
C GLN A 151 -2.35 -14.72 -8.10
N GLN A 152 -2.80 -13.84 -7.20
CA GLN A 152 -3.50 -12.61 -7.60
C GLN A 152 -2.61 -11.69 -8.43
N ALA A 153 -1.35 -11.50 -8.04
CA ALA A 153 -0.38 -10.72 -8.81
C ALA A 153 -0.09 -11.34 -10.19
N ALA A 154 0.06 -12.67 -10.22
CA ALA A 154 0.30 -13.46 -11.43
C ALA A 154 -0.86 -13.38 -12.42
N ASN A 155 -2.10 -13.56 -11.94
CA ASN A 155 -3.30 -13.45 -12.76
C ASN A 155 -3.48 -12.05 -13.39
N GLN A 156 -2.89 -11.03 -12.77
CA GLN A 156 -2.88 -9.67 -13.30
C GLN A 156 -1.64 -9.36 -14.13
N GLY A 157 -0.68 -10.28 -14.26
CA GLY A 157 0.59 -10.05 -14.93
C GLY A 157 1.47 -8.99 -14.25
N LYS A 158 1.32 -8.80 -12.93
CA LYS A 158 1.94 -7.72 -12.13
C LYS A 158 3.03 -8.24 -11.17
N VAL A 159 3.62 -9.41 -11.44
CA VAL A 159 4.75 -9.95 -10.65
C VAL A 159 6.04 -9.29 -11.12
N ASP A 160 6.68 -8.50 -10.24
CA ASP A 160 7.95 -7.84 -10.50
C ASP A 160 9.08 -8.39 -9.62
N ASP A 161 10.29 -7.87 -9.82
CA ASP A 161 11.47 -8.27 -9.05
C ASP A 161 11.31 -7.95 -7.54
N LEU A 162 10.48 -6.97 -7.18
CA LEU A 162 10.22 -6.64 -5.78
C LEU A 162 9.33 -7.69 -5.12
N VAL A 163 8.28 -8.16 -5.79
CA VAL A 163 7.43 -9.27 -5.33
C VAL A 163 8.28 -10.53 -5.09
N LEU A 164 9.13 -10.89 -6.05
CA LEU A 164 10.04 -12.04 -5.92
C LEU A 164 11.02 -11.88 -4.77
N LYS A 165 11.63 -10.70 -4.64
CA LYS A 165 12.54 -10.38 -3.53
C LYS A 165 11.87 -10.54 -2.17
N VAL A 166 10.61 -10.13 -2.02
CA VAL A 166 9.90 -10.29 -0.74
C VAL A 166 9.67 -11.77 -0.45
N LEU A 167 9.25 -12.56 -1.43
CA LEU A 167 9.06 -14.01 -1.26
C LEU A 167 10.36 -14.71 -0.85
N GLN A 168 11.45 -14.46 -1.60
CA GLN A 168 12.76 -15.07 -1.32
C GLN A 168 13.29 -14.77 0.08
N ASN A 169 13.05 -13.56 0.59
CA ASN A 169 13.50 -13.18 1.92
C ASN A 169 12.61 -13.69 3.06
N SER A 170 11.41 -14.21 2.75
CA SER A 170 10.38 -14.49 3.75
C SER A 170 10.04 -15.98 3.90
N LEU A 171 10.42 -16.81 2.92
CA LEU A 171 10.06 -18.22 2.82
C LEU A 171 11.32 -19.07 2.65
N SER A 172 11.25 -20.34 3.06
CA SER A 172 12.31 -21.30 2.81
C SER A 172 12.39 -21.67 1.33
N THR A 173 13.52 -22.23 0.89
CA THR A 173 13.69 -22.71 -0.48
C THR A 173 12.62 -23.74 -0.88
N ASP A 174 12.20 -24.61 0.05
CA ASP A 174 11.21 -25.64 -0.23
C ASP A 174 9.79 -25.07 -0.32
N ASP A 175 9.45 -24.09 0.54
CA ASP A 175 8.21 -23.33 0.41
C ASP A 175 8.14 -22.59 -0.93
N LEU A 176 9.25 -21.97 -1.36
CA LEU A 176 9.33 -21.26 -2.63
C LEU A 176 9.09 -22.20 -3.81
N LYS A 177 9.70 -23.40 -3.81
CA LYS A 177 9.47 -24.43 -4.84
C LYS A 177 8.00 -24.87 -4.89
N SER A 178 7.28 -24.83 -3.77
CA SER A 178 5.87 -25.22 -3.72
C SER A 178 4.89 -24.19 -4.30
N ILE A 179 5.34 -22.93 -4.49
CA ILE A 179 4.48 -21.82 -4.94
C ILE A 179 4.92 -21.17 -6.25
N LEU A 180 6.19 -21.30 -6.64
CA LEU A 180 6.73 -20.72 -7.86
C LEU A 180 6.76 -21.74 -9.02
N PRO A 181 6.44 -21.31 -10.25
CA PRO A 181 6.46 -22.18 -11.43
C PRO A 181 7.88 -22.34 -12.04
N CYS A 182 8.92 -21.84 -11.37
CA CYS A 182 10.28 -21.79 -11.89
C CYS A 182 11.27 -22.51 -10.95
N PRO A 183 12.43 -22.97 -11.46
CA PRO A 183 13.49 -23.50 -10.61
C PRO A 183 13.94 -22.47 -9.57
N VAL A 184 13.94 -22.87 -8.29
CA VAL A 184 14.42 -22.03 -7.19
C VAL A 184 15.85 -22.44 -6.87
N THR A 185 16.79 -21.49 -7.02
CA THR A 185 18.20 -21.65 -6.67
C THR A 185 18.58 -20.68 -5.55
N ASN A 186 19.82 -20.73 -5.07
CA ASN A 186 20.35 -19.77 -4.09
C ASN A 186 20.56 -18.37 -4.70
N ASN A 187 20.41 -18.21 -6.01
CA ASN A 187 20.56 -16.92 -6.68
C ASN A 187 19.29 -16.06 -6.54
N MET A 188 19.48 -14.76 -6.72
CA MET A 188 18.38 -13.80 -6.78
C MET A 188 17.44 -14.15 -7.95
N LEU A 189 16.16 -14.39 -7.65
CA LEU A 189 15.12 -14.59 -8.67
C LEU A 189 14.73 -13.25 -9.27
N THR A 190 14.51 -13.26 -10.58
CA THR A 190 14.07 -12.10 -11.34
C THR A 190 12.85 -12.46 -12.16
N ARG A 191 12.12 -11.44 -12.62
CA ARG A 191 10.97 -11.62 -13.51
C ARG A 191 11.31 -12.37 -14.80
N LYS A 192 12.59 -12.44 -15.20
CA LYS A 192 13.04 -13.20 -16.38
C LYS A 192 12.95 -14.71 -16.18
N ASP A 193 12.93 -15.15 -14.92
CA ASP A 193 12.83 -16.55 -14.54
C ASP A 193 11.37 -17.03 -14.50
N LEU A 194 10.41 -16.12 -14.66
CA LEU A 194 8.97 -16.38 -14.60
C LEU A 194 8.31 -16.49 -15.98
N PRO A 195 7.14 -17.16 -16.08
CA PRO A 195 6.30 -17.09 -17.26
C PRO A 195 5.97 -15.65 -17.68
N ALA A 196 5.96 -15.40 -19.00
CA ALA A 196 5.70 -14.07 -19.54
C ALA A 196 4.32 -13.52 -19.09
N GLU A 197 3.32 -14.38 -18.94
CA GLU A 197 1.99 -14.02 -18.46
C GLU A 197 1.98 -13.46 -17.03
N TRP A 198 2.94 -13.82 -16.18
CA TRP A 198 3.04 -13.29 -14.80
C TRP A 198 3.63 -11.88 -14.76
N THR A 199 4.26 -11.42 -15.84
CA THR A 199 5.09 -10.21 -15.87
C THR A 199 4.68 -9.22 -16.97
N CYS A 200 3.59 -9.50 -17.69
CA CYS A 200 3.18 -8.78 -18.90
C CYS A 200 2.61 -7.37 -18.67
N ASN A 201 2.13 -7.04 -17.47
CA ASN A 201 1.39 -5.81 -17.15
C ASN A 201 2.15 -4.84 -16.22
N LEU A 202 3.47 -4.93 -16.17
CA LEU A 202 4.31 -4.10 -15.30
C LEU A 202 4.33 -2.60 -15.70
N ASP A 203 4.05 -2.26 -16.96
CA ASP A 203 4.09 -0.88 -17.48
C ASP A 203 2.71 -0.28 -17.81
N ALA A 204 1.62 -1.05 -17.67
CA ALA A 204 0.28 -0.65 -18.12
C ALA A 204 -0.24 0.63 -17.41
N GLY A 205 0.14 0.84 -16.15
CA GLY A 205 -0.24 2.04 -15.37
C GLY A 205 0.52 3.32 -15.72
N ARG A 206 1.74 3.24 -16.28
CA ARG A 206 2.55 4.42 -16.65
C ARG A 206 2.09 5.06 -17.96
N ARG A 207 1.49 4.30 -18.87
CA ARG A 207 1.08 4.79 -20.20
C ARG A 207 -0.18 5.67 -20.17
N LYS A 208 -1.18 5.34 -19.33
CA LYS A 208 -2.43 6.12 -19.25
C LYS A 208 -2.24 7.55 -18.68
N GLY A 209 -1.25 7.77 -17.81
CA GLY A 209 -0.98 9.09 -17.22
C GLY A 209 -0.24 10.09 -18.13
N ARG A 210 0.45 9.62 -19.18
CA ARG A 210 1.22 10.50 -20.08
C ARG A 210 0.39 11.08 -21.24
N GLN A 211 -0.70 10.42 -21.64
CA GLN A 211 -1.56 10.95 -22.71
C GLN A 211 -2.52 12.06 -22.24
N GLY A 212 -2.81 12.16 -20.93
CA GLY A 212 -3.69 13.19 -20.36
C GLY A 212 -3.07 14.59 -20.22
N ASN A 213 -1.74 14.73 -20.30
CA ASN A 213 -1.04 16.02 -20.13
C ASN A 213 -0.61 16.69 -21.45
N ARG A 214 -1.17 16.26 -22.58
CA ARG A 214 -0.96 16.90 -23.90
C ARG A 214 -2.20 17.69 -24.32
N ILE A 215 -2.68 18.60 -23.46
CA ILE A 215 -3.61 19.65 -23.90
C ILE A 215 -2.77 20.84 -24.36
N LYS A 216 -3.07 21.24 -25.61
CA LYS A 216 -2.38 22.19 -26.46
C LYS A 216 -2.24 23.56 -25.79
N ARG A 217 -1.00 24.00 -25.54
CA ARG A 217 -0.67 25.43 -25.60
C ARG A 217 -0.62 25.80 -27.08
N LYS A 218 -1.69 26.39 -27.60
CA LYS A 218 -1.62 27.24 -28.79
C LYS A 218 -1.65 28.69 -28.33
N TYR A 219 -0.78 29.45 -28.98
CA TYR A 219 -0.52 30.89 -28.87
C TYR A 219 -1.77 31.75 -28.74
#